data_AF-A0A0C9TCF8-F1
#
_entry.id   AF-A0A0C9TCF8-F1
#
_cell.length_a   1.000
_cell.length_b   1.000
_cell.length_c   1.000
_cell.angle_alpha   90.00
_cell.angle_beta   90.00
_cell.angle_gamma   90.00
#
_symmetry.space_group_name_H-M   'P 1'
#
loop_
_entity.id
_entity.type
_entity.pdbx_description
1 polymer ?
#
loop_
_entity_poly.entity_id
_entity_poly.type
_entity_poly.pdbx_seq_one_letter_code
_entity_poly.pdbx_strand_id
1 'polypeptide(L)'
;QWLRDSETRFKLVDALLATVHPELHRWSSAVHKQLLADEEITDLHELIKAWPTVFTTISVVHNRETPLHHDSKLVPQWYNLFLSIGLYTNAILELPSLGIRARYMPGTAALFSRLLLRHGMSAVD
;
A
#
# COMPACT_ATOMS: atom_id res chain seq x y z
N GLN A 1 -5.69 18.26 5.94
CA GLN A 1 -6.43 18.50 4.68
C GLN A 1 -6.35 17.29 3.75
N TRP A 2 -5.18 16.97 3.15
CA TRP A 2 -5.02 15.88 2.17
C TRP A 2 -5.57 14.48 2.58
N LEU A 3 -5.29 14.01 3.79
CA LEU A 3 -5.79 12.70 4.27
C LEU A 3 -7.32 12.66 4.32
N ARG A 4 -7.94 13.71 4.88
CA ARG A 4 -9.41 13.84 4.98
C ARG A 4 -10.06 13.95 3.60
N ASP A 5 -9.46 14.74 2.71
CA ASP A 5 -9.98 14.92 1.33
C ASP A 5 -9.81 13.67 0.45
N SER A 6 -9.05 12.68 0.92
CA SER A 6 -8.76 11.44 0.21
C SER A 6 -9.44 10.22 0.84
N GLU A 7 -10.29 10.40 1.85
CA GLU A 7 -10.94 9.30 2.58
C GLU A 7 -11.61 8.29 1.65
N THR A 8 -12.42 8.74 0.69
CA THR A 8 -13.09 7.86 -0.28
C THR A 8 -12.10 7.07 -1.15
N ARG A 9 -10.95 7.66 -1.49
CA ARG A 9 -9.91 6.98 -2.29
C ARG A 9 -9.22 5.90 -1.48
N PHE A 10 -9.01 6.12 -0.18
CA PHE A 10 -8.43 5.11 0.70
C PHE A 10 -9.40 3.98 1.04
N LYS A 11 -10.72 4.22 1.03
CA LYS A 11 -11.72 3.14 1.09
C LYS A 11 -11.59 2.17 -0.09
N LEU A 12 -11.23 2.64 -1.28
CA LEU A 12 -10.93 1.77 -2.42
C LEU A 12 -9.66 0.93 -2.17
N VAL A 13 -8.62 1.53 -1.58
CA VAL A 13 -7.39 0.83 -1.19
C VAL A 13 -7.68 -0.31 -0.21
N ASP A 14 -8.50 -0.05 0.81
CA ASP A 14 -8.93 -1.09 1.76
C ASP A 14 -9.77 -2.17 1.08
N ALA A 15 -10.67 -1.79 0.17
CA ALA A 15 -11.48 -2.74 -0.58
C ALA A 15 -10.64 -3.66 -1.48
N LEU A 16 -9.55 -3.15 -2.08
CA LEU A 16 -8.61 -3.98 -2.84
C LEU A 16 -7.96 -5.04 -1.95
N LEU A 17 -7.52 -4.66 -0.74
CA LEU A 17 -6.97 -5.61 0.22
C LEU A 17 -8.03 -6.61 0.69
N ALA A 18 -9.24 -6.15 1.00
CA ALA A 18 -10.36 -7.00 1.41
C ALA A 18 -10.74 -8.02 0.33
N THR A 19 -10.55 -7.67 -0.95
CA THR A 19 -10.83 -8.54 -2.09
C THR A 19 -9.72 -9.57 -2.31
N VAL A 20 -8.46 -9.14 -2.28
CA VAL A 20 -7.30 -10.01 -2.59
C VAL A 20 -6.88 -10.87 -1.39
N HIS A 21 -6.95 -10.31 -0.18
CA HIS A 21 -6.56 -10.99 1.06
C HIS A 21 -7.52 -10.65 2.22
N PRO A 22 -8.74 -11.22 2.22
CA PRO A 22 -9.79 -10.89 3.19
C PRO A 22 -9.38 -11.07 4.66
N GLU A 23 -8.59 -12.12 4.95
CA GLU A 23 -8.12 -12.40 6.32
C GLU A 23 -7.17 -11.32 6.84
N LEU A 24 -6.20 -10.89 6.02
CA LEU A 24 -5.28 -9.82 6.38
C LEU A 24 -6.04 -8.50 6.59
N HIS A 25 -6.99 -8.17 5.71
CA HIS A 25 -7.85 -7.01 5.92
C HIS A 25 -8.62 -7.08 7.25
N ARG A 26 -9.16 -8.25 7.60
CA ARG A 26 -9.87 -8.47 8.87
C ARG A 26 -8.95 -8.27 10.07
N TRP A 27 -7.74 -8.84 10.04
CA TRP A 27 -6.76 -8.66 11.12
C TRP A 27 -6.31 -7.22 11.25
N SER A 28 -5.99 -6.54 10.15
CA SER A 28 -5.61 -5.12 10.17
C SER A 28 -6.74 -4.23 10.70
N SER A 29 -7.99 -4.51 10.33
CA SER A 29 -9.17 -3.82 10.87
C SER A 29 -9.34 -4.06 12.38
N ALA A 30 -9.07 -5.27 12.85
CA ALA A 30 -9.16 -5.60 14.27
C ALA A 30 -8.08 -4.86 15.09
N VAL A 31 -6.85 -4.78 14.58
CA VAL A 31 -5.76 -4.00 15.20
C VAL A 31 -6.16 -2.52 15.31
N HIS A 32 -6.74 -1.93 14.27
CA HIS A 32 -7.20 -0.54 14.32
C HIS A 32 -8.25 -0.32 15.43
N LYS A 33 -9.18 -1.26 15.62
CA LYS A 33 -10.17 -1.19 16.72
C LYS A 33 -9.53 -1.35 18.09
N GLN A 34 -8.53 -2.22 18.22
CA GLN A 34 -7.78 -2.40 19.46
C GLN A 34 -7.02 -1.13 19.84
N LEU A 35 -6.36 -0.48 18.89
CA LEU A 35 -5.66 0.79 19.11
C LEU A 35 -6.61 1.91 19.59
N LEU A 36 -7.86 1.94 19.10
CA LEU A 36 -8.87 2.89 19.57
C LEU A 36 -9.49 2.54 20.93
N ALA A 37 -9.34 1.30 21.38
CA ALA A 37 -9.81 0.86 22.70
C ALA A 37 -8.71 0.97 23.78
N ASP A 38 -7.47 1.22 23.37
CA ASP A 38 -6.31 1.33 24.26
C ASP A 38 -6.28 2.71 24.93
N GLU A 39 -6.53 2.72 26.24
CA GLU A 39 -6.57 3.94 27.05
C GLU A 39 -5.17 4.57 27.24
N GLU A 40 -4.08 3.80 27.11
CA GLU A 40 -2.71 4.30 27.29
C GLU A 40 -2.27 5.26 26.17
N ILE A 41 -2.91 5.18 25.00
CA ILE A 41 -2.60 5.98 23.81
C ILE A 41 -3.75 6.91 23.40
N THR A 42 -4.56 7.34 24.37
CA THR A 42 -5.72 8.21 24.13
C THR A 42 -5.35 9.51 23.39
N ASP A 43 -4.14 10.01 23.59
CA ASP A 43 -3.59 11.18 22.89
C ASP A 43 -3.46 10.97 21.38
N LEU A 44 -3.33 9.72 20.92
CA LEU A 44 -3.23 9.34 19.51
C LEU A 44 -4.59 8.99 18.87
N HIS A 45 -5.67 8.85 19.64
CA HIS A 45 -6.96 8.37 19.12
C HIS A 45 -7.50 9.23 17.99
N GLU A 46 -7.37 10.56 18.07
CA GLU A 46 -7.82 11.46 17.01
C GLU A 46 -7.00 11.30 15.72
N LEU A 47 -5.71 10.98 15.83
CA LEU A 47 -4.87 10.67 14.68
C LEU A 47 -5.28 9.32 14.06
N ILE A 48 -5.52 8.31 14.89
CA ILE A 48 -5.95 6.97 14.44
C ILE A 48 -7.30 7.07 13.71
N LYS A 49 -8.28 7.80 14.27
CA LYS A 49 -9.58 8.03 13.61
C LYS A 49 -9.46 8.79 12.29
N ALA A 50 -8.50 9.71 12.19
CA ALA A 50 -8.25 10.47 10.97
C ALA A 50 -7.47 9.67 9.91
N TRP A 51 -6.91 8.51 10.28
CA TRP A 51 -6.16 7.66 9.38
C TRP A 51 -7.10 6.83 8.49
N PRO A 52 -7.07 6.99 7.16
CA PRO A 52 -8.19 6.60 6.31
C PRO A 52 -8.13 5.16 5.77
N THR A 53 -7.17 4.33 6.23
CA THR A 53 -6.89 3.00 5.66
C THR A 53 -6.36 2.02 6.69
N VAL A 54 -6.48 0.72 6.43
CA VAL A 54 -5.92 -0.34 7.29
C VAL A 54 -4.40 -0.54 7.11
N PHE A 55 -3.79 0.08 6.11
CA PHE A 55 -2.33 0.10 5.94
C PHE A 55 -1.70 1.06 6.96
N THR A 56 -0.55 0.69 7.54
CA THR A 56 0.09 1.47 8.60
C THR A 56 0.89 2.68 8.11
N THR A 57 1.25 2.70 6.82
CA THR A 57 2.11 3.74 6.24
C THR A 57 1.69 4.01 4.79
N ILE A 58 1.80 5.28 4.37
CA ILE A 58 1.64 5.70 2.99
C ILE A 58 2.93 6.39 2.54
N SER A 59 3.46 5.99 1.39
CA SER A 59 4.64 6.59 0.77
C SER A 59 4.30 7.06 -0.64
N VAL A 60 4.76 8.26 -1.00
CA VAL A 60 4.60 8.81 -2.35
C VAL A 60 5.96 8.78 -3.05
N VAL A 61 6.00 8.13 -4.21
CA VAL A 61 7.17 8.05 -5.08
C VAL A 61 6.85 8.80 -6.36
N HIS A 62 7.58 9.86 -6.66
CA HIS A 62 7.32 10.73 -7.81
C HIS A 62 8.45 10.62 -8.83
N ASN A 63 8.10 10.22 -10.06
CA ASN A 63 8.94 10.18 -11.27
C ASN A 63 10.39 9.73 -11.04
N ARG A 64 10.57 8.71 -10.20
CA ARG A 64 11.88 8.14 -9.92
C ARG A 64 11.87 6.64 -10.14
N GLU A 65 12.99 6.14 -10.63
CA GLU A 65 13.22 4.71 -10.67
C GLU A 65 13.27 4.14 -9.24
N THR A 66 12.74 2.94 -9.10
CA THR A 66 12.91 2.10 -7.93
C THR A 66 13.67 0.85 -8.38
N PRO A 67 14.99 0.79 -8.12
CA PRO A 67 15.81 -0.36 -8.51
C PRO A 67 15.26 -1.67 -7.94
N LEU A 68 15.57 -2.79 -8.61
CA LEU A 68 15.11 -4.11 -8.18
C LEU A 68 15.66 -4.50 -6.79
N HIS A 69 14.77 -4.62 -5.80
CA HIS A 69 15.14 -4.91 -4.41
C HIS A 69 14.12 -5.83 -3.72
N HIS A 70 14.48 -6.28 -2.52
CA HIS A 70 13.53 -6.80 -1.53
C HIS A 70 13.44 -5.78 -0.40
N ASP A 71 12.26 -5.68 0.20
CA ASP A 71 12.14 -4.94 1.44
C ASP A 71 12.54 -5.82 2.62
N SER A 72 13.71 -5.53 3.18
CA SER A 72 14.14 -6.11 4.45
C SER A 72 13.33 -5.52 5.60
N LYS A 73 13.02 -6.32 6.62
CA LYS A 73 12.21 -5.98 7.83
C LYS A 73 10.68 -6.08 7.68
N LEU A 74 10.19 -6.93 6.79
CA LEU A 74 8.76 -7.27 6.71
C LEU A 74 8.52 -8.72 7.12
N VAL A 75 7.27 -9.05 7.46
CA VAL A 75 6.81 -10.41 7.73
C VAL A 75 6.21 -10.99 6.43
N PRO A 76 6.40 -12.28 6.08
CA PRO A 76 5.96 -12.82 4.79
C PRO A 76 4.50 -12.56 4.43
N GLN A 77 3.59 -12.67 5.40
CA GLN A 77 2.15 -12.44 5.24
C GLN A 77 1.76 -10.97 5.07
N TRP A 78 2.68 -10.02 5.18
CA TRP A 78 2.34 -8.60 5.01
C TRP A 78 2.36 -8.21 3.54
N TYR A 79 1.25 -7.64 3.11
CA TYR A 79 1.08 -7.16 1.76
C TYR A 79 1.25 -5.65 1.71
N ASN A 80 1.76 -5.17 0.59
CA ASN A 80 1.84 -3.75 0.30
C ASN A 80 1.11 -3.48 -0.99
N LEU A 81 0.34 -2.39 -1.00
CA LEU A 81 -0.34 -1.91 -2.17
C LEU A 81 0.50 -0.81 -2.82
N PHE A 82 0.85 -1.02 -4.08
CA PHE A 82 1.31 0.02 -4.97
C PHE A 82 0.12 0.49 -5.79
N LEU A 83 -0.10 1.80 -5.82
CA LEU A 83 -1.10 2.43 -6.66
C LEU A 83 -0.40 3.42 -7.60
N SER A 84 -0.67 3.29 -8.88
CA SER A 84 -0.16 4.15 -9.93
C SER A 84 -1.20 5.24 -10.23
N ILE A 85 -0.79 6.51 -10.15
CA ILE A 85 -1.66 7.69 -10.33
C ILE A 85 -0.95 8.77 -11.15
N GLY A 86 -1.73 9.62 -11.82
CA GLY A 86 -1.23 10.76 -12.58
C GLY A 86 -1.33 10.56 -14.09
N LEU A 87 -0.53 11.31 -14.84
CA LEU A 87 -0.49 11.27 -16.30
C LEU A 87 0.95 10.98 -16.72
N TYR A 88 1.21 9.73 -17.09
CA TYR A 88 2.49 9.29 -17.62
C TYR A 88 2.28 8.08 -18.52
N THR A 89 3.32 7.74 -19.29
CA THR A 89 3.31 6.55 -20.13
C THR A 89 4.50 5.65 -19.83
N ASN A 90 4.41 4.39 -20.24
CA ASN A 90 5.54 3.46 -20.30
C ASN A 90 6.25 3.13 -18.97
N ALA A 91 5.66 3.41 -17.80
CA ALA A 91 6.18 2.85 -16.55
C ALA A 91 6.14 1.32 -16.60
N ILE A 92 7.18 0.67 -16.09
CA ILE A 92 7.27 -0.79 -16.02
C ILE A 92 7.35 -1.20 -14.55
N LEU A 93 6.52 -2.16 -14.16
CA LEU A 93 6.66 -2.92 -12.92
C LEU A 93 7.31 -4.27 -13.25
N GLU A 94 8.35 -4.61 -12.51
CA GLU A 94 9.06 -5.88 -12.64
C GLU A 94 8.94 -6.69 -11.35
N LEU A 95 8.54 -7.96 -11.48
CA LEU A 95 8.54 -8.96 -10.41
C LEU A 95 9.30 -10.21 -10.92
N PRO A 96 10.65 -10.19 -10.91
CA PRO A 96 11.46 -11.22 -11.58
C PRO A 96 11.21 -12.63 -11.06
N SER A 97 10.93 -12.80 -9.77
CA SER A 97 10.63 -14.10 -9.17
C SER A 97 9.38 -14.77 -9.75
N LEU A 98 8.49 -13.98 -10.38
CA LEU A 98 7.30 -14.46 -11.06
C LEU A 98 7.40 -14.38 -12.59
N GLY A 99 8.55 -13.93 -13.13
CA GLY A 99 8.72 -13.68 -14.57
C GLY A 99 7.83 -12.55 -15.10
N ILE A 100 7.30 -11.67 -14.24
CA ILE A 100 6.39 -10.60 -14.64
C ILE A 100 7.19 -9.34 -14.97
N ARG A 101 6.94 -8.80 -16.16
CA ARG A 101 7.36 -7.47 -16.60
C ARG A 101 6.19 -6.80 -17.32
N ALA A 102 5.51 -5.89 -16.64
CA ALA A 102 4.22 -5.36 -17.09
C ALA A 102 4.24 -3.83 -17.15
N ARG A 103 3.46 -3.27 -18.09
CA ARG A 103 3.18 -1.83 -18.11
C ARG A 103 2.36 -1.47 -16.87
N TYR A 104 2.85 -0.51 -16.10
CA TYR A 104 2.27 -0.07 -14.84
C TYR A 104 1.66 1.33 -14.99
N MET A 105 0.63 1.41 -15.84
CA MET A 105 -0.01 2.66 -16.28
C MET A 105 -0.85 3.30 -15.17
N PRO A 106 -1.14 4.61 -15.22
CA PRO A 106 -2.07 5.27 -14.30
C PRO A 106 -3.39 4.50 -14.12
N GLY A 107 -3.83 4.36 -12.86
CA GLY A 107 -5.02 3.59 -12.50
C GLY A 107 -4.77 2.10 -12.22
N THR A 108 -3.53 1.63 -12.36
CA THR A 108 -3.16 0.25 -12.03
C THR A 108 -2.81 0.13 -10.55
N ALA A 109 -3.19 -0.99 -9.93
CA ALA A 109 -2.77 -1.37 -8.59
C ALA A 109 -2.01 -2.70 -8.61
N ALA A 110 -0.96 -2.81 -7.81
CA ALA A 110 -0.24 -4.05 -7.57
C ALA A 110 -0.16 -4.34 -6.08
N LEU A 111 -0.62 -5.51 -5.67
CA LEU A 111 -0.76 -5.89 -4.26
C LEU A 111 -0.02 -7.21 -4.01
N PHE A 112 1.08 -7.15 -3.26
CA PHE A 112 1.92 -8.33 -3.01
C PHE A 112 2.81 -8.18 -1.78
N SER A 113 3.42 -9.28 -1.34
CA SER A 113 4.43 -9.30 -0.28
C SER A 113 5.79 -8.86 -0.79
N ARG A 114 6.28 -7.71 -0.30
CA ARG A 114 7.58 -7.13 -0.69
C ARG A 114 8.78 -7.84 -0.09
N LEU A 115 8.55 -8.69 0.92
CA LEU A 115 9.57 -9.58 1.45
C LEU A 115 9.82 -10.73 0.46
N LEU A 116 8.74 -11.38 0.02
CA LEU A 116 8.81 -12.59 -0.80
C LEU A 116 9.18 -12.28 -2.25
N LEU A 117 8.67 -11.17 -2.79
CA LEU A 117 8.86 -10.82 -4.19
C LEU A 117 9.88 -9.69 -4.35
N ARG A 118 10.98 -10.00 -5.05
CA ARG A 118 11.87 -8.98 -5.57
C ARG A 118 11.10 -8.11 -6.55
N HIS A 119 11.19 -6.80 -6.41
CA HIS A 119 10.40 -5.88 -7.21
C HIS A 119 11.14 -4.60 -7.54
N GLY A 120 10.72 -3.92 -8.59
CA GLY A 120 11.25 -2.62 -9.00
C GLY A 120 10.33 -1.95 -10.01
N MET A 121 10.50 -0.64 -10.16
CA MET A 121 9.73 0.18 -11.09
C MET A 121 10.66 1.09 -11.88
N SER A 122 10.43 1.21 -13.19
CA SER A 122 11.17 2.16 -14.03
C SER A 122 10.85 3.61 -13.65
N ALA A 123 11.75 4.53 -14.02
CA ALA A 123 11.37 5.94 -14.11
C ALA A 123 10.28 6.14 -15.17
N VAL A 124 9.63 7.30 -15.10
CA VAL A 124 8.68 7.79 -16.11
C VAL A 124 9.18 9.14 -16.61
N ASP A 125 8.95 9.40 -17.89
CA ASP A 125 9.25 10.68 -18.54
C ASP A 125 8.30 11.79 -18.08
#